data_AF-A0A534KR04-F1
#
_entry.id   AF-A0A534KR04-F1
#
_cell.length_a   1.000
_cell.length_b   1.000
_cell.length_c   1.000
_cell.angle_alpha   90.00
_cell.angle_beta   90.00
_cell.angle_gamma   90.00
#
_symmetry.space_group_name_H-M   'P 1'
#
loop_
_entity.id
_entity.type
_entity.pdbx_description
1 polymer ?
#
loop_
_entity_poly.entity_id
_entity_poly.type
_entity_poly.pdbx_seq_one_letter_code
_entity_poly.pdbx_strand_id
1 'polypeptide(L)'
;MSFRELLEKGQIAEFPALQLALGAMKGRIDRLTVASIGTGGSKEEYPLVEIHGTPTSYQVKVLEDSPEYLDWLNSALLCAGFVEPIGLTAIARRLAEYEDIILGVDTNILYASILGEHLLDEFHRIHVRPYKESVNWILLVIPGVVMKELENAANMKKGNRLSHAGRRGYRALQEITTLKGTEGYQGLSVLVVGPTNPEQLHLSPDGLSIVNADSMIRDQFKAFLRGIDFRKGVFFLTMDKTNASLAAAEGLTALRIQYPHRLRKGDELTMPKEESVLLARLVYELAIEFGTVRVAWEDHGPHHLDLEGAWTWKSMEHWEAWQLLVSDVDPGIHKALNRYVDGSFDPRRFVREWQKLAEILAE
;
A
#
# COMPACT_ATOMS: atom_id res chain seq x y z
N MET A 1 5.22 30.52 6.94
CA MET A 1 6.25 29.48 7.03
C MET A 1 6.52 28.96 5.63
N SER A 2 7.78 28.79 5.26
CA SER A 2 8.24 28.32 3.94
C SER A 2 8.32 26.78 3.89
N PHE A 3 8.43 26.20 2.68
CA PHE A 3 8.68 24.76 2.52
C PHE A 3 9.92 24.24 3.26
N ARG A 4 10.85 25.14 3.58
CA ARG A 4 11.92 24.87 4.52
C ARG A 4 11.43 24.35 5.86
N GLU A 5 10.46 25.03 6.47
CA GLU A 5 9.96 24.65 7.80
C GLU A 5 9.12 23.36 7.78
N LEU A 6 8.69 22.87 6.61
CA LEU A 6 8.00 21.58 6.48
C LEU A 6 8.94 20.39 6.22
N LEU A 7 10.06 20.59 5.54
CA LEU A 7 11.07 19.55 5.34
C LEU A 7 12.33 19.82 6.18
N GLU A 8 12.19 20.33 7.40
CA GLU A 8 13.33 20.31 8.32
C GLU A 8 13.54 18.90 8.82
N LYS A 9 14.80 18.57 9.11
CA LYS A 9 15.13 17.31 9.75
C LYS A 9 14.27 17.10 11.01
N GLY A 10 13.61 15.96 11.09
CA GLY A 10 12.69 15.62 12.18
C GLY A 10 11.27 16.13 12.01
N GLN A 11 10.91 16.72 10.86
CA GLN A 11 9.54 17.11 10.52
C GLN A 11 8.78 16.02 9.76
N ILE A 12 7.46 16.09 9.84
CA ILE A 12 6.55 15.21 9.10
C ILE A 12 6.36 15.77 7.68
N ALA A 13 6.67 14.95 6.68
CA ALA A 13 6.31 15.20 5.30
C ALA A 13 4.84 14.82 5.09
N GLU A 14 3.98 15.84 5.06
CA GLU A 14 2.56 15.70 4.68
C GLU A 14 2.44 15.21 3.24
N PHE A 15 1.59 14.21 2.99
CA PHE A 15 1.47 13.56 1.69
C PHE A 15 1.21 14.53 0.52
N PRO A 16 0.26 15.49 0.60
CA PRO A 16 0.03 16.42 -0.50
C PRO A 16 1.24 17.33 -0.77
N ALA A 17 1.91 17.80 0.29
CA ALA A 17 3.09 18.64 0.15
C ALA A 17 4.27 17.87 -0.46
N LEU A 18 4.45 16.61 -0.06
CA LEU A 18 5.47 15.72 -0.63
C LEU A 18 5.19 15.46 -2.11
N GLN A 19 3.94 15.17 -2.48
CA GLN A 19 3.55 14.93 -3.87
C GLN A 19 3.86 16.13 -4.76
N LEU A 20 3.50 17.34 -4.32
CA LEU A 20 3.84 18.55 -5.07
C LEU A 20 5.34 18.78 -5.19
N ALA A 21 6.08 18.57 -4.12
CA ALA A 21 7.52 18.78 -4.15
C ALA A 21 8.20 17.81 -5.13
N LEU A 22 7.88 16.51 -5.03
CA LEU A 22 8.40 15.50 -5.96
C LEU A 22 7.97 15.80 -7.40
N GLY A 23 6.72 16.23 -7.61
CA GLY A 23 6.22 16.61 -8.93
C GLY A 23 6.92 17.85 -9.51
N ALA A 24 7.12 18.90 -8.72
CA ALA A 24 7.83 20.11 -9.14
C ALA A 24 9.28 19.81 -9.50
N MET A 25 9.96 18.98 -8.69
CA MET A 25 11.31 18.51 -8.98
C MET A 25 11.34 17.72 -10.29
N LYS A 26 10.53 16.67 -10.41
CA LYS A 26 10.49 15.79 -11.59
C LYS A 26 10.09 16.52 -12.88
N GLY A 27 9.34 17.63 -12.79
CA GLY A 27 9.01 18.48 -13.93
C GLY A 27 10.21 19.26 -14.51
N ARG A 28 11.32 19.34 -13.78
CA ARG A 28 12.53 20.10 -14.17
C ARG A 28 13.77 19.22 -14.32
N ILE A 29 13.79 18.04 -13.71
CA ILE A 29 14.89 17.08 -13.78
C ILE A 29 14.48 15.82 -14.54
N ASP A 30 15.40 15.29 -15.34
CA ASP A 30 15.12 14.10 -16.15
C ASP A 30 15.04 12.82 -15.31
N ARG A 31 15.77 12.78 -14.19
CA ARG A 31 15.98 11.58 -13.39
C ARG A 31 15.87 11.83 -11.88
N LEU A 32 15.13 10.95 -11.20
CA LEU A 32 15.19 10.74 -9.75
C LEU A 32 15.70 9.32 -9.47
N THR A 33 16.51 9.14 -8.44
CA THR A 33 16.92 7.81 -7.94
C THR A 33 16.34 7.61 -6.56
N VAL A 34 15.81 6.42 -6.28
CA VAL A 34 15.40 6.03 -4.93
C VAL A 34 16.27 4.87 -4.46
N ALA A 35 16.93 5.04 -3.32
CA ALA A 35 17.78 4.04 -2.69
C ALA A 35 17.29 3.73 -1.28
N SER A 36 17.49 2.51 -0.80
CA SER A 36 17.33 2.22 0.63
C SER A 36 18.59 2.63 1.36
N ILE A 37 18.45 3.23 2.55
CA ILE A 37 19.58 3.50 3.45
C ILE A 37 19.73 2.43 4.57
N GLY A 38 19.01 1.31 4.44
CA GLY A 38 19.08 0.14 5.32
C GLY A 38 18.09 0.15 6.49
N THR A 39 17.76 -1.05 6.99
CA THR A 39 16.74 -1.32 8.03
C THR A 39 17.31 -1.37 9.47
N GLY A 40 18.49 -0.80 9.72
CA GLY A 40 19.10 -0.75 11.06
C GLY A 40 20.25 -1.73 11.31
N GLY A 41 21.36 -1.55 10.59
CA GLY A 41 22.66 -2.18 10.84
C GLY A 41 23.56 -2.07 9.60
N SER A 42 24.74 -1.43 9.76
CA SER A 42 25.78 -1.15 8.76
C SER A 42 25.34 -0.55 7.41
N LYS A 43 25.28 0.80 7.39
CA LYS A 43 25.41 1.75 6.26
C LYS A 43 25.85 1.20 4.87
N GLU A 44 25.05 0.38 4.21
CA GLU A 44 25.17 0.20 2.76
C GLU A 44 23.88 0.73 2.13
N GLU A 45 24.01 1.89 1.49
CA GLU A 45 22.96 2.43 0.63
C GLU A 45 22.92 1.57 -0.63
N TYR A 46 21.74 1.04 -0.97
CA TYR A 46 21.55 0.24 -2.19
C TYR A 46 20.45 0.84 -3.07
N PRO A 47 20.70 0.97 -4.38
CA PRO A 47 19.77 1.59 -5.30
C PRO A 47 18.59 0.66 -5.57
N LEU A 48 17.37 1.18 -5.42
CA LEU A 48 16.14 0.41 -5.66
C LEU A 48 15.65 0.64 -7.08
N VAL A 49 15.40 1.91 -7.42
CA VAL A 49 14.80 2.30 -8.69
C VAL A 49 15.31 3.63 -9.23
N GLU A 50 15.27 3.77 -10.54
CA GLU A 50 15.45 5.03 -11.27
C GLU A 50 14.11 5.45 -11.87
N ILE A 51 13.72 6.72 -11.69
CA ILE A 51 12.45 7.27 -12.15
C ILE A 51 12.73 8.27 -13.28
N HIS A 52 12.16 7.99 -14.46
CA HIS A 52 12.32 8.76 -15.71
C HIS A 52 11.01 9.32 -16.21
N GLY A 53 11.03 10.38 -17.03
CA GLY A 53 9.82 10.93 -17.67
C GLY A 53 9.24 12.15 -16.95
N THR A 54 7.94 12.41 -17.07
CA THR A 54 7.30 13.57 -16.43
C THR A 54 6.61 13.16 -15.13
N PRO A 55 6.26 14.11 -14.23
CA PRO A 55 5.52 13.81 -13.01
C PRO A 55 4.20 13.05 -13.21
N THR A 56 3.60 13.18 -14.40
CA THR A 56 2.30 12.59 -14.77
C THR A 56 2.42 11.46 -15.79
N SER A 57 3.64 11.10 -16.19
CA SER A 57 3.91 10.01 -17.13
C SER A 57 5.37 9.61 -16.96
N TYR A 58 5.64 8.78 -15.96
CA TYR A 58 6.98 8.30 -15.65
C TYR A 58 7.14 6.79 -15.83
N GLN A 59 8.39 6.39 -15.92
CA GLN A 59 8.84 5.00 -15.94
C GLN A 59 9.73 4.75 -14.73
N VAL A 60 9.65 3.53 -14.20
CA VAL A 60 10.46 3.04 -13.09
C VAL A 60 11.36 1.94 -13.61
N LYS A 61 12.67 2.16 -13.54
CA LYS A 61 13.68 1.18 -13.87
C LYS A 61 14.21 0.52 -12.61
N VAL A 62 14.20 -0.80 -12.56
CA VAL A 62 14.69 -1.57 -11.41
C VAL A 62 16.22 -1.58 -11.40
N LEU A 63 16.83 -1.20 -10.28
CA LEU A 63 18.29 -1.14 -10.10
C LEU A 63 18.83 -2.29 -9.21
N GLU A 64 17.98 -2.83 -8.34
CA GLU A 64 18.29 -3.90 -7.40
C GLU A 64 18.41 -5.28 -8.09
N ASP A 65 19.26 -6.17 -7.58
CA ASP A 65 19.42 -7.57 -8.06
C ASP A 65 19.27 -8.64 -6.98
N SER A 66 19.25 -8.28 -5.69
CA SER A 66 19.02 -9.20 -4.59
C SER A 66 17.62 -9.83 -4.70
N PRO A 67 17.50 -11.18 -4.72
CA PRO A 67 16.21 -11.86 -4.80
C PRO A 67 15.23 -11.45 -3.70
N GLU A 68 15.72 -11.27 -2.47
CA GLU A 68 14.88 -10.85 -1.33
C GLU A 68 14.36 -9.42 -1.51
N TYR A 69 15.22 -8.49 -1.92
CA TYR A 69 14.83 -7.09 -2.12
C TYR A 69 13.99 -6.89 -3.37
N LEU A 70 14.14 -7.73 -4.39
CA LEU A 70 13.24 -7.76 -5.53
C LEU A 70 11.82 -8.17 -5.12
N ASP A 71 11.66 -9.08 -4.14
CA ASP A 71 10.34 -9.47 -3.64
C ASP A 71 9.70 -8.32 -2.84
N TRP A 72 10.49 -7.59 -2.04
CA TRP A 72 10.03 -6.39 -1.33
C TRP A 72 9.69 -5.25 -2.29
N LEU A 73 10.51 -5.03 -3.32
CA LEU A 73 10.25 -4.04 -4.35
C LEU A 73 8.97 -4.37 -5.11
N ASN A 74 8.75 -5.65 -5.47
CA ASN A 74 7.53 -6.08 -6.12
C ASN A 74 6.29 -5.83 -5.24
N SER A 75 6.41 -6.05 -3.93
CA SER A 75 5.38 -5.72 -2.94
C SER A 75 5.09 -4.21 -2.89
N ALA A 76 6.13 -3.36 -2.81
CA ALA A 76 5.96 -1.89 -2.84
C ALA A 76 5.27 -1.41 -4.13
N LEU A 77 5.71 -1.92 -5.29
CA LEU A 77 5.15 -1.52 -6.58
C LEU A 77 3.72 -2.03 -6.78
N LEU A 78 3.39 -3.21 -6.25
CA LEU A 78 2.02 -3.72 -6.20
C LEU A 78 1.14 -2.83 -5.31
N CYS A 79 1.56 -2.55 -4.08
CA CYS A 79 0.81 -1.69 -3.15
C CYS A 79 0.72 -0.23 -3.61
N ALA A 80 1.60 0.21 -4.51
CA ALA A 80 1.53 1.54 -5.13
C ALA A 80 0.62 1.59 -6.37
N GLY A 81 0.09 0.46 -6.84
CA GLY A 81 -0.66 0.39 -8.10
C GLY A 81 0.23 0.47 -9.36
N PHE A 82 1.55 0.37 -9.22
CA PHE A 82 2.47 0.46 -10.36
C PHE A 82 2.60 -0.86 -11.13
N VAL A 83 2.31 -1.97 -10.47
CA VAL A 83 2.30 -3.31 -11.06
C VAL A 83 0.97 -3.98 -10.72
N GLU A 84 0.29 -4.52 -11.73
CA GLU A 84 -1.03 -5.15 -11.56
C GLU A 84 -0.91 -6.64 -11.22
N PRO A 85 -1.79 -7.16 -10.34
CA PRO A 85 -1.89 -8.59 -10.09
C PRO A 85 -2.47 -9.34 -11.31
N ILE A 86 -1.99 -10.55 -11.54
CA ILE A 86 -2.38 -11.33 -12.72
C ILE A 86 -3.79 -11.90 -12.53
N GLY A 87 -4.66 -11.65 -13.52
CA GLY A 87 -6.01 -12.19 -13.59
C GLY A 87 -7.06 -11.41 -12.79
N LEU A 88 -6.72 -10.23 -12.28
CA LEU A 88 -7.63 -9.37 -11.51
C LEU A 88 -8.89 -9.01 -12.30
N THR A 89 -8.76 -8.55 -13.55
CA THR A 89 -9.92 -8.18 -14.38
C THR A 89 -10.90 -9.33 -14.57
N ALA A 90 -10.41 -10.57 -14.70
CA ALA A 90 -11.27 -11.75 -14.82
C ALA A 90 -12.02 -12.04 -13.50
N ILE A 91 -11.35 -11.85 -12.37
CA ILE A 91 -11.92 -11.99 -11.03
C ILE A 91 -12.97 -10.90 -10.79
N ALA A 92 -12.64 -9.63 -11.08
CA ALA A 92 -13.55 -8.50 -10.96
C ALA A 92 -14.80 -8.69 -11.82
N ARG A 93 -14.66 -9.15 -13.07
CA ARG A 93 -15.81 -9.49 -13.94
C ARG A 93 -16.70 -10.58 -13.36
N ARG A 94 -16.10 -11.62 -12.76
CA ARG A 94 -16.85 -12.70 -12.12
C ARG A 94 -17.59 -12.22 -10.88
N LEU A 95 -16.99 -11.34 -10.09
CA LEU A 95 -17.62 -10.73 -8.92
C LEU A 95 -18.79 -9.81 -9.36
N ALA A 96 -18.60 -9.03 -10.43
CA ALA A 96 -19.60 -8.14 -11.00
C ALA A 96 -20.82 -8.85 -11.65
N GLU A 97 -20.85 -10.19 -11.67
CA GLU A 97 -22.08 -10.93 -11.98
C GLU A 97 -23.14 -10.78 -10.88
N TYR A 98 -22.73 -10.37 -9.67
CA TYR A 98 -23.55 -10.21 -8.48
C TYR A 98 -23.60 -8.74 -8.06
N GLU A 99 -24.77 -8.27 -7.62
CA GLU A 99 -24.92 -6.91 -7.09
C GLU A 99 -24.42 -6.80 -5.65
N ASP A 100 -24.69 -7.83 -4.84
CA ASP A 100 -24.27 -7.91 -3.45
C ASP A 100 -23.29 -9.09 -3.29
N ILE A 101 -22.11 -8.81 -2.74
CA ILE A 101 -21.08 -9.82 -2.53
C ILE A 101 -20.59 -9.85 -1.08
N ILE A 102 -20.24 -11.05 -0.62
CA ILE A 102 -19.54 -11.27 0.65
C ILE A 102 -18.15 -11.81 0.32
N LEU A 103 -17.12 -11.09 0.77
CA LEU A 103 -15.74 -11.39 0.51
C LEU A 103 -15.03 -11.79 1.80
N GLY A 104 -14.74 -13.07 1.98
CA GLY A 104 -13.79 -13.54 2.99
C GLY A 104 -12.36 -13.35 2.50
N VAL A 105 -11.47 -12.83 3.33
CA VAL A 105 -10.07 -12.57 2.94
C VAL A 105 -9.08 -13.20 3.91
N ASP A 106 -7.88 -13.49 3.40
CA ASP A 106 -6.72 -13.83 4.22
C ASP A 106 -5.78 -12.63 4.41
N THR A 107 -4.72 -12.84 5.19
CA THR A 107 -3.74 -11.81 5.54
C THR A 107 -2.96 -11.33 4.31
N ASN A 108 -2.77 -12.18 3.30
CA ASN A 108 -2.00 -11.82 2.09
C ASN A 108 -2.74 -10.80 1.22
N ILE A 109 -4.08 -10.88 1.14
CA ILE A 109 -4.90 -9.89 0.42
C ILE A 109 -4.70 -8.48 1.01
N LEU A 110 -4.64 -8.37 2.35
CA LEU A 110 -4.43 -7.10 3.06
C LEU A 110 -2.96 -6.64 3.05
N TYR A 111 -2.00 -7.57 3.01
CA TYR A 111 -0.59 -7.19 2.87
C TYR A 111 -0.26 -6.62 1.50
N ALA A 112 -0.94 -7.08 0.46
CA ALA A 112 -0.69 -6.68 -0.93
C ALA A 112 -1.60 -5.52 -1.40
N SER A 113 -2.42 -4.96 -0.50
CA SER A 113 -3.40 -3.94 -0.79
C SER A 113 -4.28 -4.12 -2.01
N ILE A 114 -4.67 -5.37 -2.21
CA ILE A 114 -5.49 -5.81 -3.33
C ILE A 114 -6.88 -5.14 -3.33
N LEU A 115 -7.46 -4.87 -2.16
CA LEU A 115 -8.85 -4.40 -2.13
C LEU A 115 -8.91 -2.93 -2.54
N GLY A 116 -8.19 -2.08 -1.81
CA GLY A 116 -8.21 -0.63 -2.02
C GLY A 116 -7.54 -0.20 -3.32
N GLU A 117 -6.39 -0.79 -3.67
CA GLU A 117 -5.54 -0.28 -4.76
C GLU A 117 -5.79 -0.95 -6.11
N HIS A 118 -6.57 -2.03 -6.15
CA HIS A 118 -6.72 -2.83 -7.36
C HIS A 118 -8.18 -3.19 -7.61
N LEU A 119 -8.82 -3.89 -6.66
CA LEU A 119 -10.12 -4.50 -6.91
C LEU A 119 -11.25 -3.48 -7.03
N LEU A 120 -11.30 -2.49 -6.13
CA LEU A 120 -12.37 -1.49 -6.11
C LEU A 120 -12.30 -0.54 -7.31
N ASP A 121 -11.09 -0.20 -7.77
CA ASP A 121 -10.88 0.58 -8.99
C ASP A 121 -11.32 -0.21 -10.22
N GLU A 122 -11.04 -1.52 -10.26
CA GLU A 122 -11.45 -2.37 -11.37
C GLU A 122 -12.98 -2.53 -11.47
N PHE A 123 -13.72 -2.45 -10.35
CA PHE A 123 -15.18 -2.42 -10.39
C PHE A 123 -15.73 -1.15 -11.04
N HIS A 124 -15.08 -0.01 -10.88
CA HIS A 124 -15.48 1.23 -11.55
C HIS A 124 -15.32 1.14 -13.07
N ARG A 125 -14.36 0.35 -13.55
CA ARG A 125 -14.09 0.16 -14.98
C ARG A 125 -15.07 -0.82 -15.66
N ILE A 126 -15.74 -1.67 -14.89
CA ILE A 126 -16.63 -2.72 -15.44
C ILE A 126 -18.06 -2.17 -15.54
N HIS A 127 -18.49 -1.85 -16.76
CA HIS A 127 -19.91 -1.63 -17.06
C HIS A 127 -20.56 -2.93 -17.54
N VAL A 128 -21.29 -3.63 -16.64
CA VAL A 128 -21.85 -4.95 -16.93
C VAL A 128 -23.00 -4.85 -17.94
N ARG A 129 -23.82 -3.78 -17.87
CA ARG A 129 -24.93 -3.46 -18.81
C ARG A 129 -25.18 -1.95 -18.82
N PRO A 130 -25.83 -1.37 -19.87
CA PRO A 130 -26.14 0.07 -19.95
C PRO A 130 -27.00 0.64 -18.81
N TYR A 131 -27.47 -0.20 -17.87
CA TYR A 131 -28.29 0.19 -16.72
C TYR A 131 -28.00 -0.64 -15.45
N LYS A 132 -26.83 -1.30 -15.37
CA LYS A 132 -26.45 -2.10 -14.19
C LYS A 132 -25.01 -1.77 -13.81
N GLU A 133 -24.85 -1.14 -12.64
CA GLU A 133 -23.56 -0.97 -11.97
C GLU A 133 -22.96 -2.34 -11.62
N SER A 134 -21.62 -2.43 -11.56
CA SER A 134 -20.91 -3.71 -11.40
C SER A 134 -21.29 -4.41 -10.09
N VAL A 135 -20.97 -3.79 -8.96
CA VAL A 135 -21.22 -4.28 -7.61
C VAL A 135 -21.77 -3.11 -6.80
N ASN A 136 -22.91 -3.31 -6.14
CA ASN A 136 -23.60 -2.29 -5.35
C ASN A 136 -23.26 -2.39 -3.86
N TRP A 137 -23.11 -3.61 -3.33
CA TRP A 137 -22.78 -3.82 -1.91
C TRP A 137 -21.73 -4.90 -1.70
N ILE A 138 -20.75 -4.61 -0.84
CA ILE A 138 -19.65 -5.50 -0.50
C ILE A 138 -19.59 -5.64 1.02
N LEU A 139 -19.76 -6.86 1.53
CA LEU A 139 -19.35 -7.20 2.89
C LEU A 139 -17.97 -7.85 2.88
N LEU A 140 -16.98 -7.09 3.28
CA LEU A 140 -15.65 -7.61 3.57
C LEU A 140 -15.64 -8.27 4.95
N VAL A 141 -15.38 -9.58 4.96
CA VAL A 141 -15.31 -10.41 6.15
C VAL A 141 -13.85 -10.73 6.44
N ILE A 142 -13.32 -10.18 7.53
CA ILE A 142 -11.95 -10.41 8.00
C ILE A 142 -12.01 -11.40 9.16
N PRO A 143 -11.52 -12.64 9.01
CA PRO A 143 -11.42 -13.58 10.12
C PRO A 143 -10.57 -13.02 11.26
N GLY A 144 -10.95 -13.28 12.51
CA GLY A 144 -10.24 -12.79 13.69
C GLY A 144 -8.79 -13.26 13.75
N VAL A 145 -8.48 -14.44 13.20
CA VAL A 145 -7.09 -14.91 13.07
C VAL A 145 -6.25 -13.98 12.19
N VAL A 146 -6.81 -13.43 11.10
CA VAL A 146 -6.12 -12.43 10.26
C VAL A 146 -5.77 -11.21 11.11
N MET A 147 -6.71 -10.69 11.90
CA MET A 147 -6.46 -9.56 12.79
C MET A 147 -5.35 -9.86 13.81
N LYS A 148 -5.27 -11.11 14.29
CA LYS A 148 -4.20 -11.52 15.21
C LYS A 148 -2.84 -11.59 14.52
N GLU A 149 -2.78 -12.09 13.29
CA GLU A 149 -1.53 -12.08 12.51
C GLU A 149 -1.03 -10.66 12.28
N LEU A 150 -1.94 -9.73 11.93
CA LEU A 150 -1.60 -8.32 11.77
C LEU A 150 -1.12 -7.67 13.08
N GLU A 151 -1.77 -7.99 14.20
CA GLU A 151 -1.35 -7.53 15.53
C GLU A 151 0.05 -8.03 15.90
N ASN A 152 0.31 -9.33 15.69
CA ASN A 152 1.62 -9.92 15.95
C ASN A 152 2.69 -9.25 15.08
N ALA A 153 2.42 -9.11 13.77
CA ALA A 153 3.31 -8.44 12.84
C ALA A 153 3.59 -6.99 13.28
N ALA A 154 2.55 -6.19 13.54
CA ALA A 154 2.67 -4.78 13.94
C ALA A 154 3.48 -4.59 15.24
N ASN A 155 3.50 -5.57 16.13
CA ASN A 155 4.31 -5.54 17.36
C ASN A 155 5.80 -5.86 17.14
N MET A 156 6.20 -6.29 15.94
CA MET A 156 7.58 -6.69 15.67
C MET A 156 8.53 -5.50 15.48
N LYS A 157 9.54 -5.44 16.35
CA LYS A 157 10.57 -4.38 16.34
C LYS A 157 11.97 -4.94 16.12
N LYS A 158 12.83 -4.14 15.49
CA LYS A 158 14.28 -4.32 15.43
C LYS A 158 14.93 -3.14 16.14
N GLY A 159 15.38 -3.36 17.37
CA GLY A 159 15.76 -2.27 18.28
C GLY A 159 14.54 -1.39 18.60
N ASN A 160 14.69 -0.07 18.46
CA ASN A 160 13.60 0.89 18.73
C ASN A 160 12.69 1.17 17.52
N ARG A 161 12.94 0.53 16.37
CA ARG A 161 12.20 0.75 15.12
C ARG A 161 11.36 -0.46 14.76
N LEU A 162 10.30 -0.25 13.98
CA LEU A 162 9.53 -1.35 13.41
C LEU A 162 10.42 -2.18 12.46
N SER A 163 10.33 -3.50 12.58
CA SER A 163 10.90 -4.43 11.62
C SER A 163 10.16 -4.32 10.27
N HIS A 164 10.64 -5.02 9.24
CA HIS A 164 9.94 -5.13 7.96
C HIS A 164 8.49 -5.67 8.14
N ALA A 165 8.35 -6.78 8.85
CA ALA A 165 7.04 -7.33 9.22
C ALA A 165 6.19 -6.34 10.04
N GLY A 166 6.82 -5.59 10.95
CA GLY A 166 6.20 -4.49 11.70
C GLY A 166 5.55 -3.45 10.81
N ARG A 167 6.29 -2.93 9.83
CA ARG A 167 5.79 -1.91 8.90
C ARG A 167 4.67 -2.45 8.02
N ARG A 168 4.80 -3.68 7.53
CA ARG A 168 3.76 -4.35 6.76
C ARG A 168 2.47 -4.60 7.56
N GLY A 169 2.59 -4.98 8.84
CA GLY A 169 1.44 -5.14 9.73
C GLY A 169 0.65 -3.85 9.86
N TYR A 170 1.33 -2.73 10.13
CA TYR A 170 0.68 -1.42 10.16
C TYR A 170 0.12 -0.97 8.82
N ARG A 171 0.79 -1.26 7.71
CA ARG A 171 0.29 -0.95 6.35
C ARG A 171 -0.98 -1.72 5.99
N ALA A 172 -1.11 -2.98 6.42
CA ALA A 172 -2.34 -3.75 6.26
C ALA A 172 -3.47 -3.24 7.17
N LEU A 173 -3.15 -2.80 8.40
CA LEU A 173 -4.13 -2.11 9.27
C LEU A 173 -4.60 -0.79 8.65
N GLN A 174 -3.69 -0.02 8.03
CA GLN A 174 -4.01 1.19 7.28
C GLN A 174 -5.00 0.90 6.15
N GLU A 175 -4.86 -0.21 5.43
CA GLU A 175 -5.85 -0.57 4.40
C GLU A 175 -7.23 -0.85 5.01
N ILE A 176 -7.31 -1.60 6.11
CA ILE A 176 -8.58 -1.85 6.79
C ILE A 176 -9.26 -0.55 7.21
N THR A 177 -8.51 0.40 7.76
CA THR A 177 -9.09 1.69 8.19
C THR A 177 -9.45 2.57 7.00
N THR A 178 -8.65 2.57 5.93
CA THR A 178 -8.98 3.24 4.66
C THR A 178 -10.29 2.70 4.09
N LEU A 179 -10.43 1.38 3.96
CA LEU A 179 -11.65 0.73 3.46
C LEU A 179 -12.90 1.04 4.28
N LYS A 180 -12.74 1.33 5.59
CA LYS A 180 -13.85 1.71 6.48
C LYS A 180 -14.19 3.21 6.40
N GLY A 181 -13.19 4.05 6.19
CA GLY A 181 -13.30 5.51 6.33
C GLY A 181 -13.47 6.25 5.01
N THR A 182 -13.13 5.64 3.87
CA THR A 182 -13.23 6.29 2.56
C THR A 182 -14.68 6.35 2.09
N GLU A 183 -15.22 7.57 2.04
CA GLU A 183 -16.59 7.83 1.57
C GLU A 183 -16.83 7.41 0.12
N GLY A 184 -15.78 7.37 -0.72
CA GLY A 184 -15.83 6.87 -2.09
C GLY A 184 -16.20 5.37 -2.20
N TYR A 185 -16.20 4.62 -1.10
CA TYR A 185 -16.62 3.22 -1.06
C TYR A 185 -18.04 3.06 -0.49
N GLN A 186 -18.99 3.88 -0.95
CA GLN A 186 -20.40 3.71 -0.61
C GLN A 186 -20.85 2.29 -0.98
N GLY A 187 -21.38 1.55 0.00
CA GLY A 187 -21.76 0.14 -0.16
C GLY A 187 -20.71 -0.88 0.31
N LEU A 188 -19.52 -0.46 0.74
CA LEU A 188 -18.56 -1.35 1.41
C LEU A 188 -18.78 -1.37 2.92
N SER A 189 -18.81 -2.57 3.50
CA SER A 189 -18.84 -2.79 4.94
C SER A 189 -17.75 -3.76 5.35
N VAL A 190 -17.01 -3.44 6.41
CA VAL A 190 -15.92 -4.28 6.92
C VAL A 190 -16.28 -4.86 8.27
N LEU A 191 -16.33 -6.18 8.36
CA LEU A 191 -16.69 -6.92 9.57
C LEU A 191 -15.58 -7.90 9.96
N VAL A 192 -15.16 -7.85 11.23
CA VAL A 192 -14.26 -8.87 11.81
C VAL A 192 -15.09 -9.99 12.42
N VAL A 193 -14.77 -11.25 12.12
CA VAL A 193 -15.56 -12.42 12.54
C VAL A 193 -14.74 -13.53 13.17
N GLY A 194 -15.34 -14.27 14.10
CA GLY A 194 -14.71 -15.43 14.72
C GLY A 194 -13.83 -15.08 15.93
N PRO A 195 -13.69 -16.01 16.89
CA PRO A 195 -12.98 -15.75 18.13
C PRO A 195 -11.46 -15.78 17.92
N THR A 196 -10.75 -14.85 18.56
CA THR A 196 -9.30 -14.91 18.74
C THR A 196 -8.98 -15.50 20.12
N ASN A 197 -9.34 -16.77 20.35
CA ASN A 197 -9.08 -17.41 21.64
C ASN A 197 -7.56 -17.66 21.79
N PRO A 198 -6.87 -17.05 22.76
CA PRO A 198 -5.42 -17.21 22.94
C PRO A 198 -4.98 -18.67 23.11
N GLU A 199 -5.85 -19.52 23.68
CA GLU A 199 -5.55 -20.93 23.92
C GLU A 199 -5.46 -21.78 22.64
N GLN A 200 -6.05 -21.32 21.54
CA GLN A 200 -6.06 -22.00 20.24
C GLN A 200 -4.96 -21.49 19.30
N LEU A 201 -4.27 -20.42 19.68
CA LEU A 201 -3.32 -19.71 18.83
C LEU A 201 -1.89 -20.11 19.24
N HIS A 202 -1.40 -21.18 18.63
CA HIS A 202 0.00 -21.55 18.76
C HIS A 202 0.82 -20.78 17.74
N LEU A 203 1.80 -20.01 18.21
CA LEU A 203 2.76 -19.36 17.32
C LEU A 203 3.76 -20.39 16.77
N SER A 204 4.22 -20.16 15.55
CA SER A 204 5.37 -20.86 14.98
C SER A 204 6.62 -20.62 15.83
N PRO A 205 7.66 -21.47 15.72
CA PRO A 205 8.87 -21.35 16.52
C PRO A 205 9.60 -20.01 16.41
N ASP A 206 9.44 -19.31 15.28
CA ASP A 206 9.97 -17.98 15.02
C ASP A 206 9.10 -16.83 15.60
N GLY A 207 7.94 -17.17 16.16
CA GLY A 207 6.96 -16.21 16.69
C GLY A 207 6.24 -15.38 15.63
N LEU A 208 6.44 -15.67 14.33
CA LEU A 208 5.98 -14.84 13.22
C LEU A 208 4.56 -15.17 12.76
N SER A 209 4.23 -16.46 12.72
CA SER A 209 3.00 -16.97 12.13
C SER A 209 2.20 -17.76 13.13
N ILE A 210 0.90 -17.90 12.88
CA ILE A 210 0.03 -18.76 13.68
C ILE A 210 -0.01 -20.12 13.00
N VAL A 211 0.28 -21.19 13.76
CA VAL A 211 0.26 -22.56 13.24
C VAL A 211 -1.16 -22.87 12.78
N ASN A 212 -1.29 -23.36 11.54
CA ASN A 212 -2.58 -23.64 10.88
C ASN A 212 -3.49 -22.42 10.67
N ALA A 213 -2.94 -21.20 10.62
CA ALA A 213 -3.69 -19.96 10.39
C ALA A 213 -4.70 -20.09 9.24
N ASP A 214 -4.26 -20.55 8.08
CA ASP A 214 -5.11 -20.74 6.90
C ASP A 214 -6.36 -21.60 7.18
N SER A 215 -6.21 -22.69 7.92
CA SER A 215 -7.34 -23.54 8.29
C SER A 215 -8.32 -22.79 9.19
N MET A 216 -7.80 -22.07 10.19
CA MET A 216 -8.63 -21.31 11.12
C MET A 216 -9.35 -20.15 10.43
N ILE A 217 -8.69 -19.45 9.49
CA ILE A 217 -9.25 -18.40 8.65
C ILE A 217 -10.47 -18.94 7.89
N ARG A 218 -10.31 -20.08 7.20
CA ARG A 218 -11.41 -20.72 6.47
C ARG A 218 -12.54 -21.18 7.39
N ASP A 219 -12.21 -21.74 8.56
CA ASP A 219 -13.21 -22.21 9.53
C ASP A 219 -14.03 -21.06 10.12
N GLN A 220 -13.40 -19.94 10.47
CA GLN A 220 -14.09 -18.75 10.96
C GLN A 220 -15.00 -18.14 9.88
N PHE A 221 -14.53 -18.08 8.63
CA PHE A 221 -15.34 -17.61 7.52
C PHE A 221 -16.55 -18.53 7.28
N LYS A 222 -16.35 -19.85 7.21
CA LYS A 222 -17.45 -20.83 7.08
C LYS A 222 -18.44 -20.74 8.25
N ALA A 223 -17.97 -20.57 9.47
CA ALA A 223 -18.83 -20.43 10.65
C ALA A 223 -19.71 -19.19 10.57
N PHE A 224 -19.16 -18.06 10.13
CA PHE A 224 -19.92 -16.84 9.85
C PHE A 224 -21.00 -17.07 8.79
N LEU A 225 -20.63 -17.69 7.65
CA LEU A 225 -21.59 -17.96 6.56
C LEU A 225 -22.76 -18.85 7.00
N ARG A 226 -22.50 -19.86 7.84
CA ARG A 226 -23.56 -20.70 8.42
C ARG A 226 -24.52 -19.90 9.31
N GLY A 227 -24.04 -18.84 9.95
CA GLY A 227 -24.84 -17.98 10.82
C GLY A 227 -25.83 -17.08 10.08
N ILE A 228 -25.54 -16.72 8.82
CA ILE A 228 -26.36 -15.79 8.03
C ILE A 228 -27.22 -16.47 6.94
N ASP A 229 -27.04 -17.78 6.72
CA ASP A 229 -27.70 -18.59 5.67
C ASP A 229 -27.67 -17.97 4.24
N PHE A 230 -26.64 -17.17 3.97
CA PHE A 230 -26.41 -16.52 2.68
C PHE A 230 -25.50 -17.39 1.80
N ARG A 231 -25.91 -17.67 0.56
CA ARG A 231 -25.26 -18.71 -0.28
C ARG A 231 -24.84 -18.27 -1.69
N LYS A 232 -25.36 -17.16 -2.21
CA LYS A 232 -24.98 -16.62 -3.53
C LYS A 232 -24.07 -15.41 -3.34
N GLY A 233 -23.19 -15.10 -4.30
CA GLY A 233 -22.31 -13.93 -4.17
C GLY A 233 -21.27 -14.04 -3.05
N VAL A 234 -20.99 -15.24 -2.54
CA VAL A 234 -20.01 -15.47 -1.48
C VAL A 234 -18.70 -15.97 -2.08
N PHE A 235 -17.61 -15.29 -1.79
CA PHE A 235 -16.29 -15.62 -2.30
C PHE A 235 -15.23 -15.56 -1.20
N PHE A 236 -14.22 -16.42 -1.33
CA PHE A 236 -13.01 -16.39 -0.51
C PHE A 236 -11.85 -15.94 -1.39
N LEU A 237 -11.30 -14.74 -1.13
CA LEU A 237 -10.15 -14.21 -1.85
C LEU A 237 -8.85 -14.54 -1.12
N THR A 238 -7.86 -14.97 -1.88
CA THR A 238 -6.52 -15.26 -1.39
C THR A 238 -5.51 -15.11 -2.52
N MET A 239 -4.26 -14.81 -2.18
CA MET A 239 -3.15 -14.91 -3.13
C MET A 239 -2.43 -16.27 -3.07
N ASP A 240 -2.70 -17.06 -2.02
CA ASP A 240 -2.08 -18.36 -1.79
C ASP A 240 -2.78 -19.47 -2.61
N LYS A 241 -1.98 -20.22 -3.37
CA LYS A 241 -2.45 -21.31 -4.22
C LYS A 241 -3.06 -22.46 -3.41
N THR A 242 -2.39 -22.85 -2.34
CA THR A 242 -2.76 -23.96 -1.47
C THR A 242 -4.03 -23.61 -0.70
N ASN A 243 -4.09 -22.40 -0.12
CA ASN A 243 -5.26 -21.93 0.60
C ASN A 243 -6.49 -21.86 -0.31
N ALA A 244 -6.34 -21.34 -1.54
CA ALA A 244 -7.42 -21.33 -2.54
C ALA A 244 -7.92 -22.75 -2.85
N SER A 245 -7.01 -23.70 -3.03
CA SER A 245 -7.34 -25.09 -3.36
C SER A 245 -8.08 -25.79 -2.22
N LEU A 246 -7.63 -25.58 -0.98
CA LEU A 246 -8.28 -26.14 0.21
C LEU A 246 -9.66 -25.50 0.46
N ALA A 247 -9.78 -24.18 0.31
CA ALA A 247 -11.07 -23.49 0.40
C ALA A 247 -12.08 -24.06 -0.61
N ALA A 248 -11.67 -24.28 -1.86
CA ALA A 248 -12.51 -24.91 -2.87
C ALA A 248 -12.92 -26.34 -2.49
N ALA A 249 -11.98 -27.15 -1.98
CA ALA A 249 -12.25 -28.52 -1.53
C ALA A 249 -13.21 -28.57 -0.32
N GLU A 250 -13.18 -27.55 0.53
CA GLU A 250 -14.07 -27.39 1.68
C GLU A 250 -15.45 -26.80 1.31
N GLY A 251 -15.69 -26.52 0.03
CA GLY A 251 -16.98 -26.05 -0.50
C GLY A 251 -17.16 -24.54 -0.57
N LEU A 252 -16.09 -23.75 -0.40
CA LEU A 252 -16.11 -22.30 -0.63
C LEU A 252 -15.86 -21.95 -2.10
N THR A 253 -16.44 -20.84 -2.58
CA THR A 253 -16.08 -20.28 -3.88
C THR A 253 -14.77 -19.50 -3.77
N ALA A 254 -13.63 -20.18 -3.92
CA ALA A 254 -12.32 -19.55 -3.82
C ALA A 254 -11.93 -18.80 -5.11
N LEU A 255 -11.43 -17.58 -4.96
CA LEU A 255 -10.87 -16.74 -6.02
C LEU A 255 -9.41 -16.46 -5.70
N ARG A 256 -8.51 -17.02 -6.51
CA ARG A 256 -7.08 -16.82 -6.34
C ARG A 256 -6.59 -15.66 -7.21
N ILE A 257 -6.12 -14.60 -6.57
CA ILE A 257 -5.40 -13.51 -7.23
C ILE A 257 -3.94 -13.90 -7.33
N GLN A 258 -3.34 -13.81 -8.52
CA GLN A 258 -1.95 -14.19 -8.71
C GLN A 258 -1.04 -12.99 -8.48
N TYR A 259 0.06 -13.21 -7.76
CA TYR A 259 1.14 -12.23 -7.68
C TYR A 259 1.61 -11.85 -9.08
N PRO A 260 2.04 -10.59 -9.27
CA PRO A 260 2.66 -10.17 -10.51
C PRO A 260 3.93 -10.95 -10.80
N HIS A 261 4.40 -10.85 -12.04
CA HIS A 261 5.68 -11.42 -12.42
C HIS A 261 6.80 -10.87 -11.53
N ARG A 262 7.74 -11.76 -11.15
CA ARG A 262 8.88 -11.36 -10.34
C ARG A 262 9.78 -10.43 -11.14
N LEU A 263 10.11 -9.30 -10.54
CA LEU A 263 10.99 -8.28 -11.10
C LEU A 263 12.42 -8.80 -11.28
N ARG A 264 13.14 -8.17 -12.21
CA ARG A 264 14.56 -8.37 -12.48
C ARG A 264 15.24 -7.01 -12.60
N LYS A 265 16.53 -6.98 -12.27
CA LYS A 265 17.38 -5.81 -12.53
C LYS A 265 17.31 -5.40 -13.99
N GLY A 266 17.10 -4.12 -14.23
CA GLY A 266 16.96 -3.55 -15.56
C GLY A 266 15.55 -3.64 -16.16
N ASP A 267 14.58 -4.26 -15.47
CA ASP A 267 13.19 -4.17 -15.89
C ASP A 267 12.75 -2.69 -15.89
N GLU A 268 12.10 -2.29 -16.98
CA GLU A 268 11.55 -0.95 -17.16
C GLU A 268 10.02 -1.04 -17.14
N LEU A 269 9.45 -0.51 -16.06
CA LEU A 269 8.02 -0.52 -15.80
C LEU A 269 7.45 0.85 -16.19
N THR A 270 6.39 0.85 -16.99
CA THR A 270 5.72 2.10 -17.39
C THR A 270 4.49 2.31 -16.52
N MET A 271 4.27 3.55 -16.07
CA MET A 271 3.07 3.89 -15.32
C MET A 271 1.81 3.50 -16.12
N PRO A 272 0.80 2.89 -15.49
CA PRO A 272 -0.46 2.57 -16.15
C PRO A 272 -1.07 3.83 -16.79
N LYS A 273 -1.62 3.71 -18.01
CA LYS A 273 -2.13 4.87 -18.77
C LYS A 273 -3.41 5.46 -18.19
N GLU A 274 -4.17 4.66 -17.45
CA GLU A 274 -5.51 4.99 -16.94
C GLU A 274 -5.48 5.40 -15.46
N GLU A 275 -4.33 5.22 -14.77
CA GLU A 275 -4.13 5.57 -13.36
C GLU A 275 -2.86 6.41 -13.18
N SER A 276 -3.00 7.59 -12.58
CA SER A 276 -1.85 8.42 -12.23
C SER A 276 -1.31 8.00 -10.87
N VAL A 277 -0.36 7.05 -10.85
CA VAL A 277 0.34 6.69 -9.60
C VAL A 277 1.18 7.86 -9.13
N LEU A 278 0.78 8.48 -8.01
CA LEU A 278 1.46 9.63 -7.45
C LEU A 278 2.90 9.27 -7.02
N LEU A 279 3.89 10.13 -7.34
CA LEU A 279 5.29 9.94 -6.94
C LEU A 279 5.45 9.78 -5.43
N ALA A 280 4.71 10.56 -4.63
CA ALA A 280 4.71 10.43 -3.17
C ALA A 280 4.18 9.08 -2.71
N ARG A 281 3.22 8.49 -3.45
CA ARG A 281 2.69 7.17 -3.14
C ARG A 281 3.73 6.08 -3.41
N LEU A 282 4.39 6.13 -4.56
CA LEU A 282 5.52 5.24 -4.87
C LEU A 282 6.60 5.32 -3.79
N VAL A 283 7.03 6.54 -3.42
CA VAL A 283 8.06 6.75 -2.40
C VAL A 283 7.61 6.27 -1.02
N TYR A 284 6.34 6.46 -0.67
CA TYR A 284 5.76 5.96 0.58
C TYR A 284 5.85 4.44 0.66
N GLU A 285 5.38 3.72 -0.36
CA GLU A 285 5.39 2.25 -0.33
C GLU A 285 6.82 1.69 -0.32
N LEU A 286 7.75 2.33 -1.02
CA LEU A 286 9.18 2.02 -0.91
C LEU A 286 9.70 2.25 0.53
N ALA A 287 9.29 3.33 1.21
CA ALA A 287 9.64 3.57 2.60
C ALA A 287 9.02 2.55 3.58
N ILE A 288 7.83 2.02 3.27
CA ILE A 288 7.21 0.95 4.07
C ILE A 288 7.98 -0.35 3.93
N GLU A 289 8.33 -0.77 2.72
CA GLU A 289 9.08 -2.00 2.50
C GLU A 289 10.52 -1.87 3.03
N PHE A 290 11.22 -0.78 2.72
CA PHE A 290 12.66 -0.64 3.00
C PHE A 290 13.00 0.14 4.29
N GLY A 291 12.01 0.74 4.96
CA GLY A 291 12.16 1.43 6.24
C GLY A 291 12.57 2.89 6.10
N THR A 292 13.75 3.15 5.53
CA THR A 292 14.17 4.52 5.19
C THR A 292 14.73 4.54 3.79
N VAL A 293 14.25 5.49 2.99
CA VAL A 293 14.63 5.65 1.58
C VAL A 293 15.21 7.03 1.33
N ARG A 294 16.20 7.09 0.46
CA ARG A 294 16.80 8.31 -0.04
C ARG A 294 16.27 8.59 -1.44
N VAL A 295 15.66 9.74 -1.63
CA VAL A 295 15.32 10.28 -2.95
C VAL A 295 16.43 11.24 -3.36
N ALA A 296 17.15 10.93 -4.43
CA ALA A 296 18.29 11.70 -4.91
C ALA A 296 18.13 12.17 -6.35
N TRP A 297 18.69 13.35 -6.65
CA TRP A 297 18.76 13.91 -8.01
C TRP A 297 19.99 14.79 -8.20
N GLU A 298 20.25 15.14 -9.45
CA GLU A 298 21.31 16.06 -9.86
C GLU A 298 20.68 17.33 -10.44
N ASP A 299 20.98 18.50 -9.85
CA ASP A 299 20.58 19.81 -10.39
C ASP A 299 21.57 20.90 -9.99
N HIS A 300 22.60 21.11 -10.82
CA HIS A 300 23.77 21.92 -10.47
C HIS A 300 24.51 21.41 -9.22
N GLY A 301 24.44 20.10 -8.98
CA GLY A 301 25.04 19.38 -7.86
C GLY A 301 24.12 18.26 -7.35
N PRO A 302 24.66 17.35 -6.52
CA PRO A 302 23.89 16.28 -5.91
C PRO A 302 22.98 16.83 -4.82
N HIS A 303 21.73 16.38 -4.83
CA HIS A 303 20.72 16.71 -3.85
C HIS A 303 20.03 15.44 -3.35
N HIS A 304 19.58 15.44 -2.09
CA HIS A 304 18.86 14.31 -1.50
C HIS A 304 17.82 14.71 -0.47
N LEU A 305 16.87 13.78 -0.25
CA LEU A 305 15.86 13.80 0.79
C LEU A 305 15.70 12.38 1.34
N ASP A 306 15.94 12.18 2.63
CA ASP A 306 15.79 10.88 3.29
C ASP A 306 14.46 10.85 4.05
N LEU A 307 13.67 9.82 3.79
CA LEU A 307 12.30 9.65 4.27
C LEU A 307 12.15 8.32 5.03
N GLU A 308 11.73 8.39 6.29
CA GLU A 308 11.51 7.25 7.17
C GLU A 308 10.02 6.88 7.21
N GLY A 309 9.71 5.63 6.86
CA GLY A 309 8.35 5.08 6.81
C GLY A 309 7.77 4.71 8.17
N ALA A 310 8.62 4.51 9.20
CA ALA A 310 8.20 4.07 10.52
C ALA A 310 9.12 4.58 11.64
N TRP A 311 8.82 5.78 12.13
CA TRP A 311 9.49 6.39 13.27
C TRP A 311 8.81 6.04 14.60
N THR A 312 9.47 6.34 15.72
CA THR A 312 9.13 5.83 17.07
C THR A 312 7.74 6.20 17.58
N TRP A 313 7.19 7.33 17.16
CA TRP A 313 5.90 7.87 17.62
C TRP A 313 4.83 7.91 16.52
N LYS A 314 5.04 7.19 15.40
CA LYS A 314 4.04 7.10 14.32
C LYS A 314 2.77 6.39 14.82
N SER A 315 1.67 7.12 14.93
CA SER A 315 0.33 6.59 15.26
C SER A 315 -0.46 6.22 14.00
N MET A 316 -1.60 5.52 14.14
CA MET A 316 -2.49 5.18 13.03
C MET A 316 -2.94 6.38 12.20
N GLU A 317 -3.18 7.54 12.82
CA GLU A 317 -3.53 8.79 12.11
C GLU A 317 -2.46 9.17 11.08
N HIS A 318 -1.17 8.97 11.41
CA HIS A 318 -0.07 9.24 10.50
C HIS A 318 0.02 8.22 9.36
N TRP A 319 -0.38 6.97 9.62
CA TRP A 319 -0.48 5.94 8.58
C TRP A 319 -1.61 6.28 7.62
N GLU A 320 -2.80 6.59 8.13
CA GLU A 320 -3.97 6.99 7.33
C GLU A 320 -3.71 8.24 6.48
N ALA A 321 -2.91 9.18 6.99
CA ALA A 321 -2.49 10.38 6.26
C ALA A 321 -1.30 10.15 5.30
N TRP A 322 -0.82 8.92 5.13
CA TRP A 322 0.30 8.57 4.23
C TRP A 322 1.59 9.33 4.54
N GLN A 323 1.82 9.64 5.82
CA GLN A 323 2.91 10.52 6.22
C GLN A 323 4.25 9.77 6.35
N LEU A 324 5.33 10.50 6.03
CA LEU A 324 6.73 10.09 6.18
C LEU A 324 7.46 11.07 7.09
N LEU A 325 8.49 10.63 7.80
CA LEU A 325 9.37 11.53 8.57
C LEU A 325 10.58 11.90 7.73
N VAL A 326 10.90 13.20 7.66
CA VAL A 326 12.14 13.67 7.04
C VAL A 326 13.31 13.40 7.98
N SER A 327 14.05 12.32 7.73
CA SER A 327 15.17 11.90 8.58
C SER A 327 16.46 12.65 8.26
N ASP A 328 16.63 13.06 7.02
CA ASP A 328 17.74 13.89 6.55
C ASP A 328 17.33 14.65 5.28
N VAL A 329 17.95 15.79 5.04
CA VAL A 329 17.66 16.61 3.87
C VAL A 329 18.90 17.39 3.47
N ASP A 330 19.16 17.48 2.15
CA ASP A 330 20.23 18.32 1.64
C ASP A 330 19.99 19.81 2.00
N PRO A 331 20.97 20.52 2.59
CA PRO A 331 20.88 21.96 2.82
C PRO A 331 20.58 22.81 1.57
N GLY A 332 20.92 22.32 0.38
CA GLY A 332 20.66 22.96 -0.91
C GLY A 332 19.24 22.81 -1.43
N ILE A 333 18.42 21.92 -0.86
CA ILE A 333 17.09 21.56 -1.39
C ILE A 333 16.18 22.77 -1.61
N HIS A 334 16.23 23.77 -0.73
CA HIS A 334 15.37 24.95 -0.83
C HIS A 334 15.74 25.84 -2.00
N LYS A 335 17.04 25.93 -2.32
CA LYS A 335 17.49 26.67 -3.50
C LYS A 335 17.04 25.94 -4.76
N ALA A 336 17.16 24.62 -4.79
CA ALA A 336 16.68 23.81 -5.91
C ALA A 336 15.16 23.98 -6.10
N LEU A 337 14.36 23.81 -5.04
CA LEU A 337 12.90 23.90 -5.13
C LEU A 337 12.38 25.31 -5.46
N ASN A 338 13.00 26.36 -4.94
CA ASN A 338 12.65 27.74 -5.33
C ASN A 338 12.92 28.01 -6.83
N ARG A 339 13.83 27.26 -7.47
CA ARG A 339 13.99 27.34 -8.94
C ARG A 339 12.86 26.61 -9.68
N TYR A 340 12.25 25.61 -9.04
CA TYR A 340 11.26 24.75 -9.70
C TYR A 340 9.83 25.26 -9.59
N VAL A 341 9.51 25.94 -8.48
CA VAL A 341 8.21 26.58 -8.27
C VAL A 341 8.36 28.05 -8.60
N ASP A 342 7.72 28.53 -9.68
CA ASP A 342 7.75 29.93 -10.11
C ASP A 342 7.09 30.85 -9.06
N GLY A 343 7.81 31.19 -7.98
CA GLY A 343 7.35 32.02 -6.86
C GLY A 343 7.70 31.47 -5.48
N SER A 344 7.06 31.99 -4.42
CA SER A 344 7.20 31.45 -3.05
C SER A 344 6.28 30.24 -2.88
N PHE A 345 6.81 29.03 -2.99
CA PHE A 345 6.08 27.83 -2.62
C PHE A 345 5.71 27.85 -1.12
N ASP A 346 4.42 28.06 -0.80
CA ASP A 346 3.87 27.92 0.54
C ASP A 346 3.11 26.59 0.66
N PRO A 347 3.74 25.54 1.19
CA PRO A 347 3.10 24.24 1.30
C PRO A 347 2.00 24.20 2.36
N ARG A 348 1.98 25.09 3.35
CA ARG A 348 0.87 25.15 4.32
C ARG A 348 -0.38 25.69 3.66
N ARG A 349 -0.21 26.63 2.74
CA ARG A 349 -1.31 27.06 1.88
C ARG A 349 -1.77 25.88 1.05
N PHE A 350 -0.86 25.14 0.41
CA PHE A 350 -1.26 23.98 -0.39
C PHE A 350 -1.97 22.90 0.42
N VAL A 351 -1.42 22.47 1.56
CA VAL A 351 -2.06 21.47 2.42
C VAL A 351 -3.45 21.95 2.86
N ARG A 352 -3.61 23.25 3.19
CA ARG A 352 -4.92 23.81 3.51
C ARG A 352 -5.89 23.81 2.33
N GLU A 353 -5.43 24.19 1.13
CA GLU A 353 -6.27 24.15 -0.07
C GLU A 353 -6.61 22.71 -0.49
N TRP A 354 -5.67 21.77 -0.30
CA TRP A 354 -5.91 20.34 -0.50
C TRP A 354 -6.92 19.80 0.51
N GLN A 355 -6.80 20.15 1.80
CA GLN A 355 -7.76 19.77 2.83
C GLN A 355 -9.16 20.29 2.50
N LYS A 356 -9.28 21.57 2.12
CA LYS A 356 -10.56 22.12 1.66
C LYS A 356 -11.11 21.38 0.44
N LEU A 357 -10.25 21.06 -0.54
CA LEU A 357 -10.67 20.33 -1.72
C LEU A 357 -11.13 18.91 -1.35
N ALA A 358 -10.41 18.24 -0.45
CA ALA A 358 -10.77 16.93 0.06
C ALA A 358 -12.11 16.97 0.81
N GLU A 359 -12.35 18.00 1.63
CA GLU A 359 -13.65 18.24 2.28
C GLU A 359 -14.77 18.47 1.26
N ILE A 360 -14.53 19.26 0.20
CA ILE A 360 -15.52 19.51 -0.87
C ILE A 360 -15.80 18.25 -1.71
N LEU A 361 -14.80 17.40 -1.92
CA LEU A 361 -14.94 16.15 -2.66
C LEU A 361 -15.56 15.01 -1.83
N ALA A 362 -15.55 15.17 -0.50
CA ALA A 362 -16.20 14.30 0.47
C ALA A 362 -17.71 14.63 0.62
N GLU A 363 -18.07 15.91 0.53
CA GLU A 363 -19.46 16.38 0.41
C GLU A 363 -20.13 16.03 -0.92
#